data_AF-A0A853AKQ1-F1
#
_entry.id   AF-A0A853AKQ1-F1
#
_cell.length_a   1.000
_cell.length_b   1.000
_cell.length_c   1.000
_cell.angle_alpha   90.00
_cell.angle_beta   90.00
_cell.angle_gamma   90.00
#
_symmetry.space_group_name_H-M   'P 1'
#
loop_
_entity.id
_entity.type
_entity.pdbx_description
1 polymer ?
#
loop_
_entity_poly.entity_id
_entity_poly.type
_entity_poly.pdbx_seq_one_letter_code
_entity_poly.pdbx_strand_id
1 'polypeptide(L)'
;MAGNIASGVRRVVRDVVLAVVAVACLLGGYTVMGSHGVTLDTPKVVDRGIAVARSCEFGGPFGYGEPGWWWACQADVRWDARGPERVEFTSSQLTESDIGREVPVVLHEITNGAGKGTYHVPYRADFEPQPLLGAVLAAPLLLVGFVIVGLFLGRIAKAVKRVRSVER
;
A
#
# COMPACT_ATOMS: atom_id res chain seq x y z
N MET A 1 18.08 -31.07 33.13
CA MET A 1 18.31 -29.64 32.83
C MET A 1 18.26 -29.30 31.33
N ALA A 2 18.62 -30.20 30.39
CA ALA A 2 18.57 -29.94 28.95
C ALA A 2 17.17 -29.67 28.35
N GLY A 3 16.10 -30.28 28.90
CA GLY A 3 14.73 -30.12 28.40
C GLY A 3 14.12 -28.72 28.56
N ASN A 4 14.54 -27.97 29.59
CA ASN A 4 14.02 -26.62 29.84
C ASN A 4 14.60 -25.59 28.86
N ILE A 5 15.86 -25.74 28.47
CA ILE A 5 16.56 -24.83 27.55
C ILE A 5 15.98 -24.98 26.12
N ALA A 6 15.77 -26.23 25.66
CA ALA A 6 15.19 -26.49 24.36
C ALA A 6 13.76 -25.92 24.22
N SER A 7 12.96 -25.97 25.29
CA SER A 7 11.61 -25.38 25.29
C SER A 7 11.61 -23.85 25.33
N GLY A 8 12.64 -23.23 25.91
CA GLY A 8 12.83 -21.78 25.94
C GLY A 8 13.22 -21.24 24.56
N VAL A 9 14.23 -21.85 23.94
CA VAL A 9 14.68 -21.49 22.58
C VAL A 9 13.55 -21.64 21.57
N ARG A 10 12.79 -22.74 21.62
CA ARG A 10 11.63 -22.94 20.73
C ARG A 10 10.56 -21.86 20.87
N ARG A 11 10.33 -21.34 22.08
CA ARG A 11 9.38 -20.23 22.31
C ARG A 11 9.88 -18.94 21.72
N VAL A 12 11.15 -18.59 21.96
CA VAL A 12 11.76 -17.36 21.41
C VAL A 12 11.74 -17.39 19.89
N VAL A 13 12.18 -18.50 19.27
CA VAL A 13 12.18 -18.65 17.81
C VAL A 13 10.76 -18.51 17.25
N ARG A 14 9.78 -19.22 17.84
CA ARG A 14 8.37 -19.09 17.42
C ARG A 14 7.88 -17.65 17.51
N ASP A 15 8.19 -16.97 18.61
CA ASP A 15 7.71 -15.63 18.86
C ASP A 15 8.37 -14.60 17.90
N VAL A 16 9.66 -14.76 17.59
CA VAL A 16 10.34 -13.97 16.54
C VAL A 16 9.71 -14.21 15.17
N VAL A 17 9.50 -15.48 14.79
CA VAL A 17 8.86 -15.81 13.50
C VAL A 17 7.46 -15.23 13.40
N LEU A 18 6.65 -15.37 14.46
CA LEU A 18 5.30 -14.79 14.48
C LEU A 18 5.33 -13.26 14.41
N ALA A 19 6.30 -12.60 15.05
CA ALA A 19 6.45 -11.15 14.94
C ALA A 19 6.78 -10.72 13.51
N VAL A 20 7.71 -11.41 12.84
CA VAL A 20 8.05 -11.15 11.43
C VAL A 20 6.83 -11.36 10.52
N VAL A 21 6.09 -12.47 10.72
CA VAL A 21 4.87 -12.75 9.96
C VAL A 21 3.81 -11.67 10.19
N ALA A 22 3.61 -11.24 11.44
CA ALA A 22 2.63 -10.19 11.74
C ALA A 22 2.97 -8.87 11.04
N VAL A 23 4.24 -8.45 11.08
CA VAL A 23 4.70 -7.25 10.39
C VAL A 23 4.52 -7.38 8.88
N ALA A 24 4.92 -8.51 8.29
CA ALA A 24 4.76 -8.76 6.86
C ALA A 24 3.29 -8.74 6.42
N CYS A 25 2.39 -9.35 7.20
CA CYS A 25 0.95 -9.34 6.94
C CYS A 25 0.34 -7.95 7.05
N LEU A 26 0.71 -7.16 8.07
CA LEU A 26 0.20 -5.80 8.23
C LEU A 26 0.69 -4.87 7.12
N LEU A 27 1.99 -4.92 6.79
CA LEU A 27 2.56 -4.14 5.69
C LEU A 27 1.95 -4.56 4.34
N GLY A 28 1.84 -5.87 4.09
CA GLY A 28 1.23 -6.39 2.88
C GLY A 28 -0.23 -5.96 2.73
N GLY A 29 -1.03 -6.05 3.80
CA GLY A 29 -2.42 -5.57 3.81
C GLY A 29 -2.52 -4.07 3.53
N TYR A 30 -1.65 -3.27 4.15
CA TYR A 30 -1.58 -1.82 3.92
C TYR A 30 -1.23 -1.47 2.46
N THR A 31 -0.21 -2.13 1.89
CA THR A 31 0.18 -1.93 0.48
C THR A 31 -0.94 -2.33 -0.49
N VAL A 32 -1.64 -3.43 -0.23
CA VAL A 32 -2.80 -3.83 -1.06
C VAL A 32 -3.92 -2.79 -0.99
N MET A 33 -4.20 -2.23 0.20
CA MET A 33 -5.19 -1.18 0.34
C MET A 33 -4.84 0.10 -0.42
N GLY A 34 -3.57 0.54 -0.34
CA GLY A 34 -3.09 1.74 -1.03
C GLY A 34 -3.16 1.59 -2.55
N SER A 35 -2.58 0.50 -3.07
CA SER A 35 -2.55 0.21 -4.53
C SER A 35 -3.92 0.09 -5.18
N HIS A 36 -4.96 -0.29 -4.41
CA HIS A 36 -6.32 -0.45 -4.91
C HIS A 36 -7.26 0.72 -4.54
N GLY A 37 -6.73 1.79 -3.94
CA GLY A 37 -7.50 2.98 -3.60
C GLY A 37 -8.56 2.75 -2.52
N VAL A 38 -8.40 1.76 -1.64
CA VAL A 38 -9.36 1.44 -0.56
C VAL A 38 -9.52 2.61 0.42
N THR A 39 -8.50 3.46 0.53
CA THR A 39 -8.47 4.63 1.42
C THR A 39 -8.97 5.91 0.75
N LEU A 40 -9.43 5.85 -0.50
CA LEU A 40 -9.88 7.02 -1.25
C LEU A 40 -11.41 7.11 -1.23
N ASP A 41 -11.95 8.27 -0.86
CA ASP A 41 -13.37 8.54 -1.00
C ASP A 41 -13.70 8.74 -2.49
N THR A 42 -14.32 7.72 -3.10
CA THR A 42 -14.91 7.71 -4.45
C THR A 42 -14.09 8.49 -5.50
N PRO A 43 -13.04 7.88 -6.10
CA PRO A 43 -12.27 8.55 -7.13
C PRO A 43 -13.15 8.78 -8.37
N LYS A 44 -13.68 9.99 -8.52
CA LYS A 44 -14.58 10.35 -9.62
C LYS A 44 -13.74 10.64 -10.86
N VAL A 45 -14.01 9.94 -11.96
CA VAL A 45 -13.40 10.28 -13.25
C VAL A 45 -13.98 11.62 -13.71
N VAL A 46 -13.13 12.64 -13.84
CA VAL A 46 -13.50 13.99 -14.27
C VAL A 46 -13.06 14.30 -15.69
N ASP A 47 -12.13 13.53 -16.26
CA ASP A 47 -11.70 13.66 -17.64
C ASP A 47 -11.08 12.36 -18.17
N ARG A 48 -10.97 12.23 -19.49
CA ARG A 48 -10.30 11.12 -20.19
C ARG A 48 -9.34 11.70 -21.22
N GLY A 49 -8.34 10.93 -21.62
CA GLY A 49 -7.38 11.39 -22.61
C GLY A 49 -6.38 10.32 -23.03
N ILE A 50 -5.40 10.76 -23.82
CA ILE A 50 -4.29 9.94 -24.29
C ILE A 50 -2.99 10.54 -23.79
N ALA A 51 -2.18 9.74 -23.11
CA ALA A 51 -0.82 10.08 -22.68
C ALA A 51 0.21 9.47 -23.63
N VAL A 52 1.30 10.20 -23.86
CA VAL A 52 2.50 9.70 -24.55
C VAL A 52 3.71 9.95 -23.66
N ALA A 53 4.29 8.87 -23.11
CA ALA A 53 5.48 8.98 -22.28
C ALA A 53 6.69 9.44 -23.10
N ARG A 54 7.48 10.35 -22.52
CA ARG A 54 8.68 10.95 -23.12
C ARG A 54 9.96 10.45 -22.49
N SER A 55 9.98 10.42 -21.17
CA SER A 55 11.10 9.93 -20.37
C SER A 55 10.54 9.21 -19.16
N CYS A 56 11.29 8.20 -18.70
CA CYS A 56 10.98 7.46 -17.49
C CYS A 56 12.25 7.32 -16.67
N GLU A 57 12.13 7.55 -15.37
CA GLU A 57 13.18 7.34 -14.39
C GLU A 57 12.80 6.17 -13.50
N PHE A 58 13.75 5.26 -13.31
CA PHE A 58 13.60 4.13 -12.42
C PHE A 58 14.09 4.49 -11.02
N GLY A 59 13.29 4.18 -10.01
CA GLY A 59 13.63 4.42 -8.60
C GLY A 59 13.31 3.23 -7.69
N GLY A 60 13.96 3.19 -6.52
CA GLY A 60 13.74 2.16 -5.50
C GLY A 60 14.91 2.00 -4.52
N PRO A 61 14.76 1.18 -3.47
CA PRO A 61 13.55 0.43 -3.08
C PRO A 61 12.55 1.24 -2.25
N PHE A 62 12.81 2.52 -2.01
CA PHE A 62 11.94 3.44 -1.28
C PHE A 62 11.72 4.72 -2.11
N GLY A 63 10.47 5.16 -2.28
CA GLY A 63 10.09 6.42 -2.97
C GLY A 63 8.60 6.72 -2.76
N TYR A 64 8.11 7.84 -3.32
CA TYR A 64 6.70 8.31 -3.40
C TYR A 64 5.63 7.74 -2.42
N GLY A 65 5.98 7.47 -1.16
CA GLY A 65 5.09 6.89 -0.16
C GLY A 65 4.89 5.37 -0.21
N GLU A 66 5.53 4.64 -1.14
CA GLU A 66 5.34 3.20 -1.31
C GLU A 66 6.67 2.42 -1.35
N PRO A 67 6.81 1.31 -0.60
CA PRO A 67 7.97 0.43 -0.73
C PRO A 67 7.90 -0.36 -2.04
N GLY A 68 8.99 -0.34 -2.80
CA GLY A 68 9.07 -1.06 -4.07
C GLY A 68 10.02 -0.43 -5.08
N TRP A 69 10.22 -1.13 -6.17
CA TRP A 69 10.80 -0.58 -7.39
C TRP A 69 9.69 0.10 -8.18
N TRP A 70 9.94 1.30 -8.67
CA TRP A 70 8.93 2.11 -9.33
C TRP A 70 9.50 2.84 -10.53
N TRP A 71 8.61 3.21 -11.44
CA TRP A 71 8.90 4.13 -12.54
C TRP A 71 8.14 5.45 -12.32
N ALA A 72 8.83 6.56 -12.54
CA ALA A 72 8.20 7.87 -12.71
C ALA A 72 8.44 8.33 -14.15
N CYS A 73 7.38 8.63 -14.88
CA CYS A 73 7.47 8.99 -16.29
C CYS A 73 6.88 10.38 -16.52
N GLN A 74 7.59 11.23 -17.28
CA GLN A 74 7.01 12.44 -17.83
C GLN A 74 6.27 12.10 -19.12
N ALA A 75 5.02 12.51 -19.22
CA ALA A 75 4.18 12.29 -20.39
C ALA A 75 3.49 13.57 -20.84
N ASP A 76 3.31 13.68 -22.16
CA ASP A 76 2.40 14.66 -22.74
C ASP A 76 1.02 14.05 -22.79
N VAL A 77 0.04 14.68 -22.15
CA VAL A 77 -1.34 14.21 -22.10
C VAL A 77 -2.22 15.15 -22.92
N ARG A 78 -3.01 14.56 -23.82
CA ARG A 78 -4.09 15.24 -24.52
C ARG A 78 -5.39 14.76 -23.92
N TRP A 79 -5.97 15.61 -23.08
CA TRP A 79 -7.29 15.42 -22.48
C TRP A 79 -8.39 15.69 -23.51
N ASP A 80 -9.56 15.10 -23.30
CA ASP A 80 -10.72 15.27 -24.17
C ASP A 80 -11.41 16.62 -23.90
N ALA A 81 -11.52 17.02 -22.62
CA ALA A 81 -12.17 18.27 -22.22
C ALA A 81 -11.18 19.42 -21.91
N ARG A 82 -9.89 19.11 -21.69
CA ARG A 82 -8.84 20.09 -21.37
C ARG A 82 -7.83 20.21 -22.50
N GLY A 83 -7.06 21.30 -22.47
CA GLY A 83 -5.91 21.47 -23.36
C GLY A 83 -4.81 20.43 -23.08
N PRO A 84 -3.81 20.34 -23.97
CA PRO A 84 -2.66 19.47 -23.75
C PRO A 84 -1.86 19.93 -22.52
N GLU A 85 -1.39 18.96 -21.73
CA GLU A 85 -0.69 19.20 -20.48
C GLU A 85 0.49 18.23 -20.34
N ARG A 86 1.58 18.68 -19.71
CA ARG A 86 2.68 17.78 -19.33
C ARG A 86 2.51 17.34 -17.89
N VAL A 87 2.52 16.03 -17.70
CA VAL A 87 2.14 15.37 -16.45
C VAL A 87 3.19 14.34 -16.08
N GLU A 88 3.50 14.24 -14.79
CA GLU A 88 4.31 13.16 -14.24
C GLU A 88 3.41 12.02 -13.74
N PHE A 89 3.61 10.83 -14.28
CA PHE A 89 2.98 9.59 -13.83
C PHE A 89 3.92 8.85 -12.89
N THR A 90 3.48 8.60 -11.66
CA THR A 90 4.26 7.88 -10.63
C THR A 90 3.69 6.48 -10.38
N SER A 91 4.25 5.74 -9.43
CA SER A 91 3.82 4.38 -9.05
C SER A 91 3.71 3.40 -10.23
N SER A 92 4.60 3.54 -11.22
CA SER A 92 4.65 2.68 -12.41
C SER A 92 3.36 2.66 -13.24
N GLN A 93 2.55 3.73 -13.17
CA GLN A 93 1.36 3.90 -14.03
C GLN A 93 1.74 3.94 -15.51
N LEU A 94 2.94 4.46 -15.81
CA LEU A 94 3.60 4.31 -17.10
C LEU A 94 4.98 3.70 -16.86
N THR A 95 5.49 3.02 -17.87
CA THR A 95 6.80 2.35 -17.84
C THR A 95 7.63 2.76 -19.05
N GLU A 96 8.92 2.41 -19.04
CA GLU A 96 9.81 2.62 -20.19
C GLU A 96 9.24 2.00 -21.49
N SER A 97 8.48 0.90 -21.39
CA SER A 97 7.85 0.23 -22.53
C SER A 97 6.71 1.03 -23.19
N ASP A 98 6.25 2.09 -22.53
CA ASP A 98 5.19 2.99 -22.99
C ASP A 98 5.76 4.25 -23.67
N ILE A 99 7.08 4.45 -23.68
CA ILE A 99 7.72 5.62 -24.31
C ILE A 99 7.38 5.67 -25.80
N GLY A 100 6.85 6.82 -26.24
CA GLY A 100 6.45 7.05 -27.62
C GLY A 100 5.15 6.35 -28.04
N ARG A 101 4.48 5.63 -27.13
CA ARG A 101 3.20 4.95 -27.40
C ARG A 101 2.04 5.78 -26.85
N GLU A 102 0.92 5.74 -27.55
CA GLU A 102 -0.34 6.30 -27.06
C GLU A 102 -0.95 5.36 -26.03
N VAL A 103 -1.13 5.85 -24.81
CA VAL A 103 -1.72 5.11 -23.70
C VAL A 103 -2.98 5.83 -23.21
N PRO A 104 -4.14 5.15 -23.17
CA PRO A 104 -5.34 5.73 -22.60
C PRO A 104 -5.19 6.03 -21.11
N VAL A 105 -5.59 7.23 -20.71
CA VAL A 105 -5.51 7.71 -19.32
C VAL A 105 -6.83 8.36 -18.88
N VAL A 106 -7.04 8.37 -17.57
CA VAL A 106 -8.21 8.93 -16.90
C VAL A 106 -7.73 9.92 -15.85
N LEU A 107 -8.43 11.03 -15.70
CA LEU A 107 -8.17 11.99 -14.63
C LEU A 107 -9.17 11.76 -13.50
N HIS A 108 -8.68 11.35 -12.35
CA HIS A 108 -9.50 11.17 -11.16
C HIS A 108 -9.44 12.40 -10.28
N GLU A 109 -10.61 12.79 -9.77
CA GLU A 109 -10.75 13.70 -8.66
C GLU A 109 -10.75 12.89 -7.36
N ILE A 110 -9.76 13.14 -6.52
CA ILE A 110 -9.60 12.48 -5.23
C ILE A 110 -9.83 13.51 -4.13
N THR A 111 -10.73 13.16 -3.21
CA THR A 111 -10.89 13.90 -1.96
C THR A 111 -10.13 13.15 -0.87
N ASN A 112 -9.22 13.86 -0.19
CA ASN A 112 -8.50 13.23 0.91
C ASN A 112 -9.48 12.99 2.08
N GLY A 113 -9.53 11.78 2.65
CA GLY A 113 -10.48 11.41 3.72
C GLY A 113 -10.40 12.25 5.00
N ALA A 114 -9.40 13.13 5.12
CA ALA A 114 -9.28 14.13 6.17
C ALA A 114 -9.93 15.50 5.84
N GLY A 115 -10.68 15.62 4.74
CA GLY A 115 -11.37 16.85 4.34
C GLY A 115 -10.48 18.00 3.87
N LYS A 116 -9.19 17.73 3.64
CA LYS A 116 -8.18 18.73 3.22
C LYS A 116 -7.98 18.74 1.71
N GLY A 117 -9.00 19.22 1.00
CA GLY A 117 -8.92 19.59 -0.41
C GLY A 117 -9.11 18.44 -1.40
N THR A 118 -9.47 18.85 -2.61
CA THR A 118 -9.66 18.02 -3.78
C THR A 118 -8.43 18.14 -4.66
N TYR A 119 -7.89 17.02 -5.13
CA TYR A 119 -6.74 17.02 -6.04
C TYR A 119 -7.01 16.09 -7.23
N HIS A 120 -6.42 16.43 -8.38
CA HIS A 120 -6.57 15.66 -9.61
C HIS A 120 -5.35 14.79 -9.82
N VAL A 121 -5.55 13.48 -9.96
CA VAL A 121 -4.48 12.52 -10.20
C VAL A 121 -4.78 11.75 -11.48
N PRO A 122 -3.83 11.73 -12.44
CA PRO A 122 -3.98 10.99 -13.67
C PRO A 122 -3.57 9.53 -13.47
N TYR A 123 -4.38 8.62 -13.99
CA TYR A 123 -4.15 7.17 -13.94
C TYR A 123 -4.22 6.58 -15.33
N ARG A 124 -3.55 5.44 -15.51
CA ARG A 124 -3.70 4.62 -16.71
C ARG A 124 -5.10 4.01 -16.72
N ALA A 125 -5.80 4.05 -17.85
CA ALA A 125 -7.22 3.67 -17.89
C ALA A 125 -7.48 2.16 -17.68
N ASP A 126 -6.47 1.31 -17.89
CA ASP A 126 -6.51 -0.12 -17.56
C ASP A 126 -6.23 -0.40 -16.07
N PHE A 127 -5.82 0.62 -15.31
CA PHE A 127 -5.57 0.56 -13.87
C PHE A 127 -6.60 1.39 -13.10
N GLU A 128 -7.90 1.10 -13.31
CA GLU A 128 -8.94 1.70 -12.46
C GLU A 128 -8.84 1.08 -11.05
N PRO A 129 -8.58 1.88 -9.99
CA PRO A 129 -8.49 1.37 -8.64
C PRO A 129 -9.81 0.69 -8.24
N GLN A 130 -9.72 -0.60 -7.89
CA GLN A 130 -10.88 -1.40 -7.46
C GLN A 130 -10.90 -1.51 -5.93
N PRO A 131 -11.54 -0.57 -5.21
CA PRO A 131 -11.47 -0.53 -3.75
C PRO A 131 -12.10 -1.77 -3.11
N LEU A 132 -13.15 -2.34 -3.71
CA LEU A 132 -13.76 -3.56 -3.21
C LEU A 132 -12.79 -4.76 -3.31
N LEU A 133 -12.12 -4.91 -4.45
CA LEU A 133 -11.14 -5.98 -4.64
C LEU A 133 -9.96 -5.81 -3.69
N GLY A 134 -9.45 -4.58 -3.55
CA GLY A 134 -8.41 -4.24 -2.59
C GLY A 134 -8.79 -4.59 -1.15
N ALA A 135 -10.02 -4.27 -0.73
CA ALA A 135 -10.51 -4.60 0.61
C ALA A 135 -10.59 -6.13 0.82
N VAL A 136 -11.10 -6.87 -0.16
CA VAL A 136 -11.20 -8.34 -0.11
C VAL A 136 -9.82 -8.99 -0.03
N LEU A 137 -8.84 -8.49 -0.78
CA LEU A 137 -7.47 -9.01 -0.78
C LEU A 137 -6.69 -8.62 0.48
N ALA A 138 -6.89 -7.41 1.00
CA ALA A 138 -6.21 -6.91 2.20
C ALA A 138 -6.77 -7.52 3.49
N ALA A 139 -8.08 -7.78 3.56
CA ALA A 139 -8.76 -8.30 4.75
C ALA A 139 -8.08 -9.51 5.40
N PRO A 140 -7.75 -10.61 4.68
CA PRO A 140 -7.10 -11.76 5.31
C PRO A 140 -5.70 -11.44 5.86
N LEU A 141 -4.93 -10.60 5.16
CA LEU A 141 -3.59 -10.18 5.60
C LEU A 141 -3.69 -9.37 6.90
N LEU A 142 -4.57 -8.37 6.93
CA LEU A 142 -4.78 -7.56 8.13
C LEU A 142 -5.31 -8.39 9.29
N LEU A 143 -6.29 -9.26 9.04
CA LEU A 143 -6.87 -10.14 10.07
C LEU A 143 -5.79 -11.01 10.73
N VAL A 144 -4.94 -11.67 9.94
CA VAL A 144 -3.85 -12.50 10.47
C VAL A 144 -2.86 -11.66 11.26
N GLY A 145 -2.46 -10.50 10.73
CA GLY A 145 -1.56 -9.57 11.42
C GLY A 145 -2.09 -9.14 12.78
N PHE A 146 -3.34 -8.68 12.84
CA PHE A 146 -3.99 -8.24 14.08
C PHE A 146 -4.19 -9.37 15.08
N VAL A 147 -4.55 -10.58 14.63
CA VAL A 147 -4.68 -11.75 15.51
C VAL A 147 -3.34 -12.06 16.19
N ILE A 148 -2.24 -12.09 15.44
CA ILE A 148 -0.92 -12.38 16.00
C ILE A 148 -0.51 -11.30 17.02
N VAL A 149 -0.68 -10.01 16.67
CA VAL A 149 -0.39 -8.89 17.58
C VAL A 149 -1.25 -8.98 18.85
N GLY A 150 -2.54 -9.28 18.74
CA GLY A 150 -3.44 -9.47 19.87
C GLY A 150 -3.00 -10.60 20.80
N LEU A 151 -2.51 -11.72 20.25
CA LEU A 151 -1.93 -12.82 21.05
C LEU A 151 -0.68 -12.38 21.81
N PHE A 152 0.19 -11.55 21.21
CA PHE A 152 1.36 -10.99 21.90
C PHE A 152 0.96 -10.04 23.04
N LEU A 153 0.10 -9.07 22.75
CA LEU A 153 -0.38 -8.11 23.75
C LEU A 153 -1.09 -8.83 24.91
N GLY A 154 -1.88 -9.85 24.62
CA GLY A 154 -2.53 -10.68 25.64
C GLY A 154 -1.55 -11.43 26.55
N ARG A 155 -0.41 -11.90 26.01
CA ARG A 155 0.66 -12.52 26.82
C ARG A 155 1.36 -11.51 27.71
N ILE A 156 1.68 -10.32 27.17
CA ILE A 156 2.32 -9.23 27.92
C ILE A 156 1.40 -8.77 29.05
N ALA A 157 0.12 -8.52 28.78
CA ALA A 157 -0.86 -8.12 29.79
C ALA A 157 -0.99 -9.15 30.93
N LYS A 158 -1.00 -10.46 30.60
CA LYS A 158 -1.00 -11.53 31.61
C LYS A 158 0.29 -11.55 32.44
N ALA A 159 1.45 -11.33 31.82
CA ALA A 159 2.73 -11.28 32.53
C ALA A 159 2.79 -10.08 33.50
N VAL A 160 2.39 -8.89 33.04
CA VAL A 160 2.32 -7.67 33.87
C VAL A 160 1.36 -7.86 35.04
N LYS A 161 0.18 -8.45 34.80
CA LYS A 161 -0.78 -8.74 35.88
C LYS A 161 -0.21 -9.69 36.93
N ARG A 162 0.58 -10.70 36.50
CA ARG A 162 1.23 -11.67 37.39
C ARG A 162 2.34 -11.04 38.24
N VAL A 163 3.13 -10.12 37.68
CA VAL A 163 4.15 -9.39 38.44
C VAL A 163 3.50 -8.51 39.51
N ARG A 164 2.47 -7.73 39.15
CA ARG A 164 1.73 -6.88 40.11
C ARG A 164 1.00 -7.63 41.22
N SER A 165 0.66 -8.91 41.02
CA SER A 165 0.02 -9.73 42.07
C SER A 165 1.00 -10.34 43.06
N VAL A 166 2.31 -10.33 42.76
CA VAL A 166 3.37 -10.79 43.68
C VAL A 166 3.85 -9.66 44.58
N GLU A 167 3.75 -8.41 44.12
CA GLU A 167 4.10 -7.20 44.88
C GLU A 167 3.01 -6.76 45.89
N ARG A 168 1.84 -7.41 45.89
CA ARG A 168 0.75 -7.18 46.84
C ARG A 168 0.63 -8.34 47.81
#